data_AF-A0A1F1Q986-F1
#
_entry.id   AF-A0A1F1Q986-F1
#
_cell.length_a   1.000
_cell.length_b   1.000
_cell.length_c   1.000
_cell.angle_alpha   90.00
_cell.angle_beta   90.00
_cell.angle_gamma   90.00
#
_symmetry.space_group_name_H-M   'P 1'
#
loop_
_entity.id
_entity.type
_entity.pdbx_description
1 polymer ?
#
loop_
_entity_poly.entity_id
_entity_poly.type
_entity_poly.pdbx_seq_one_letter_code
_entity_poly.pdbx_strand_id
1 'polypeptide(L)'
;MNSSITPRTLAHGALLSVLAGFFVVGCTHDPDIRMGHDNSSGYTGKNPSAYLSCVKSELPASAKTYTQEHQDVLALYVDSTDPNQATGLVEVKGSGQQHQYLAYQRDAWYDQGRLLDAALMCSRASL
;
A
#
# COMPACT_ATOMS: atom_id res chain seq x y z
N MET A 1 49.91 -60.06 -43.61
CA MET A 1 49.55 -58.94 -44.51
C MET A 1 48.05 -58.77 -44.49
N ASN A 2 47.55 -57.75 -43.78
CA ASN A 2 46.53 -56.81 -44.26
C ASN A 2 46.27 -55.75 -43.18
N SER A 3 46.45 -54.51 -43.58
CA SER A 3 46.39 -53.28 -42.79
C SER A 3 44.95 -52.85 -42.51
N SER A 4 44.70 -52.14 -41.42
CA SER A 4 44.25 -50.72 -41.46
C SER A 4 43.97 -50.18 -40.06
N ILE A 5 44.69 -49.12 -39.71
CA ILE A 5 44.40 -48.21 -38.60
C ILE A 5 43.42 -47.16 -39.14
N THR A 6 42.38 -46.82 -38.37
CA THR A 6 41.73 -45.51 -38.51
C THR A 6 41.26 -45.02 -37.14
N PRO A 7 41.74 -43.86 -36.66
CA PRO A 7 41.26 -43.22 -35.44
C PRO A 7 40.08 -42.32 -35.79
N ARG A 8 39.08 -42.17 -34.90
CA ARG A 8 38.20 -41.00 -34.91
C ARG A 8 37.38 -40.85 -33.62
N THR A 9 37.74 -39.76 -32.94
CA THR A 9 36.83 -38.76 -32.35
C THR A 9 36.39 -38.97 -30.90
N LEU A 10 37.04 -38.21 -30.02
CA LEU A 10 36.51 -37.69 -28.75
C LEU A 10 35.14 -37.06 -28.99
N ALA A 11 34.12 -37.51 -28.28
CA ALA A 11 32.89 -36.74 -28.07
C ALA A 11 32.57 -36.76 -26.58
N HIS A 12 32.99 -35.69 -25.90
CA HIS A 12 32.54 -35.31 -24.57
C HIS A 12 31.01 -35.16 -24.58
N GLY A 13 30.31 -36.13 -23.98
CA GLY A 13 28.87 -36.04 -23.73
C GLY A 13 28.58 -35.34 -22.42
N ALA A 14 28.90 -34.05 -22.30
CA ALA A 14 28.39 -33.20 -21.23
C ALA A 14 27.01 -32.66 -21.66
N LEU A 15 25.94 -33.22 -21.11
CA LEU A 15 24.59 -32.64 -21.17
C LEU A 15 24.02 -32.55 -19.74
N LEU A 16 24.54 -31.58 -19.00
CA LEU A 16 23.80 -30.83 -17.97
C LEU A 16 22.76 -29.97 -18.69
N SER A 17 21.57 -29.75 -18.10
CA SER A 17 20.58 -28.65 -18.33
C SER A 17 19.15 -29.21 -18.50
N VAL A 18 18.07 -28.77 -17.83
CA VAL A 18 17.78 -27.61 -16.96
C VAL A 18 16.66 -28.00 -15.99
N LEU A 19 16.83 -27.80 -14.69
CA LEU A 19 15.75 -27.74 -13.71
C LEU A 19 15.75 -26.34 -13.13
N ALA A 20 14.81 -25.49 -13.56
CA ALA A 20 14.31 -24.33 -12.83
C ALA A 20 13.26 -23.59 -13.69
N GLY A 21 12.02 -24.08 -13.69
CA GLY A 21 10.89 -23.23 -14.05
C GLY A 21 10.66 -22.25 -12.90
N PHE A 22 11.17 -21.02 -13.04
CA PHE A 22 10.83 -19.94 -12.12
C PHE A 22 9.35 -19.58 -12.32
N PHE A 23 8.52 -19.94 -11.33
CA PHE A 23 7.17 -19.40 -11.24
C PHE A 23 7.28 -17.91 -10.91
N VAL A 24 7.21 -17.06 -11.92
CA VAL A 24 6.99 -15.62 -11.73
C VAL A 24 5.50 -15.44 -11.48
N VAL A 25 5.06 -15.80 -10.28
CA VAL A 25 3.77 -15.33 -9.75
C VAL A 25 3.95 -13.84 -9.49
N GLY A 26 3.48 -13.00 -10.42
CA GLY A 26 3.43 -11.56 -10.21
C GLY A 26 2.54 -11.27 -9.01
N CYS A 27 3.02 -10.49 -8.05
CA CYS A 27 2.21 -10.02 -6.94
C CYS A 27 0.99 -9.29 -7.51
N THR A 28 -0.21 -9.77 -7.18
CA THR A 28 -1.44 -9.05 -7.48
C THR A 28 -1.32 -7.66 -6.86
N HIS A 29 -1.42 -6.61 -7.67
CA HIS A 29 -1.49 -5.24 -7.14
C HIS A 29 -2.86 -5.12 -6.49
N ASP A 30 -2.90 -4.86 -5.17
CA ASP A 30 -4.15 -4.64 -4.46
C ASP A 30 -4.82 -3.37 -5.00
N PRO A 31 -5.91 -3.48 -5.79
CA PRO A 31 -6.49 -2.32 -6.42
C PRO A 31 -7.05 -1.38 -5.35
N ASP A 32 -7.83 -1.86 -4.38
CA ASP A 32 -8.38 -1.00 -3.32
C ASP A 32 -7.29 -0.60 -2.30
N ILE A 33 -7.19 0.70 -2.01
CA ILE A 33 -6.24 1.25 -1.04
C ILE A 33 -6.36 0.61 0.36
N ARG A 34 -7.55 0.12 0.74
CA ARG A 34 -7.78 -0.54 2.03
C ARG A 34 -7.12 -1.92 2.14
N MET A 35 -6.73 -2.52 1.02
CA MET A 35 -6.01 -3.79 1.00
C MET A 35 -4.49 -3.59 1.11
N GLY A 36 -4.01 -2.35 1.09
CA GLY A 36 -2.59 -2.03 1.26
C GLY A 36 -2.04 -2.46 2.61
N HIS A 37 -0.76 -2.86 2.63
CA HIS A 37 -0.08 -3.27 3.86
C HIS A 37 0.14 -2.09 4.82
N ASP A 38 0.39 -0.90 4.27
CA ASP A 38 0.74 0.29 5.04
C ASP A 38 -0.50 1.03 5.53
N ASN A 39 -0.82 0.82 6.80
CA ASN A 39 -1.93 1.46 7.47
C ASN A 39 -1.60 1.84 8.92
N SER A 40 -2.37 2.78 9.46
CA SER A 40 -2.34 3.21 10.86
C SER A 40 -3.76 3.27 11.40
N SER A 41 -3.96 2.81 12.63
CA SER A 41 -5.28 2.78 13.25
C SER A 41 -5.21 3.16 14.73
N GLY A 42 -6.33 3.63 15.26
CA GLY A 42 -6.41 4.00 16.66
C GLY A 42 -7.73 4.66 17.01
N TYR A 43 -7.73 5.40 18.12
CA TYR A 43 -8.88 6.15 18.60
C TYR A 43 -8.51 7.62 18.80
N THR A 44 -9.47 8.51 18.55
CA THR A 44 -9.36 9.94 18.81
C THR A 44 -10.54 10.42 19.64
N GLY A 45 -10.27 11.35 20.56
CA GLY A 45 -11.32 12.07 21.29
C GLY A 45 -11.90 13.25 20.49
N LYS A 46 -11.29 13.61 19.36
CA LYS A 46 -11.83 14.65 18.46
C LYS A 46 -13.11 14.12 17.81
N ASN A 47 -14.07 15.00 17.57
CA ASN A 47 -15.18 14.66 16.69
C ASN A 47 -14.66 14.39 15.26
N PRO A 48 -15.38 13.60 14.44
CA PRO A 48 -14.94 13.20 13.10
C PRO A 48 -14.46 14.33 12.20
N SER A 49 -15.20 15.43 12.10
CA SER A 49 -14.87 16.53 11.20
C SER A 49 -13.64 17.31 11.67
N ALA A 50 -13.49 17.54 12.98
CA ALA A 50 -12.31 18.16 13.56
C ALA A 50 -11.05 17.30 13.39
N TYR A 51 -11.20 15.97 13.54
CA TYR A 51 -10.09 15.04 13.30
C TYR A 51 -9.63 15.08 11.84
N LEU A 52 -10.53 14.95 10.86
CA LEU A 52 -10.14 15.00 9.45
C LEU A 52 -9.63 16.37 9.01
N SER A 53 -10.11 17.46 9.65
CA SER A 53 -9.60 18.80 9.39
C SER A 53 -8.14 18.95 9.83
N CYS A 54 -7.78 18.38 10.99
CA CYS A 54 -6.38 18.28 11.43
C CYS A 54 -5.55 17.46 10.44
N VAL A 55 -6.01 16.27 10.04
CA VAL A 55 -5.26 15.43 9.10
C VAL A 55 -5.02 16.18 7.78
N LYS A 56 -6.06 16.85 7.26
CA LYS A 56 -5.99 17.63 6.03
C LYS A 56 -4.99 18.79 6.13
N SER A 57 -4.86 19.45 7.28
CA SER A 57 -3.91 20.57 7.43
C SER A 57 -2.45 20.15 7.42
N GLU A 58 -2.16 18.89 7.75
CA GLU A 58 -0.80 18.32 7.69
C GLU A 58 -0.38 17.86 6.29
N LEU A 59 -1.32 17.78 5.36
CA LEU A 59 -1.03 17.42 3.98
C LEU A 59 -0.41 18.60 3.21
N PRO A 60 0.40 18.33 2.18
CA PRO A 60 0.89 19.37 1.29
C PRO A 60 -0.26 20.22 0.75
N ALA A 61 -0.08 21.53 0.65
CA ALA A 61 -1.11 22.45 0.13
C ALA A 61 -1.56 22.11 -1.31
N SER A 62 -0.73 21.38 -2.06
CA SER A 62 -1.03 20.88 -3.41
C SER A 62 -1.86 19.60 -3.45
N ALA A 63 -2.01 18.89 -2.31
CA ALA A 63 -2.75 17.64 -2.24
C ALA A 63 -4.24 17.90 -2.47
N LYS A 64 -4.85 17.15 -3.39
CA LYS A 64 -6.30 17.21 -3.59
C LYS A 64 -6.95 16.29 -2.58
N THR A 65 -7.93 16.80 -1.84
CA THR A 65 -8.64 16.00 -0.84
C THR A 65 -10.14 16.06 -1.04
N TYR A 66 -10.82 14.94 -0.82
CA TYR A 66 -12.26 14.81 -0.94
C TYR A 66 -12.82 14.19 0.33
N THR A 67 -13.84 14.81 0.93
CA THR A 67 -14.53 14.24 2.09
C THR A 67 -15.82 13.58 1.62
N GLN A 68 -16.07 12.36 2.06
CA GLN A 68 -17.31 11.63 1.81
C GLN A 68 -17.84 11.04 3.12
N GLU A 69 -19.16 11.02 3.26
CA GLU A 69 -19.82 10.38 4.40
C GLU A 69 -20.64 9.20 3.90
N HIS A 70 -20.46 8.04 4.53
CA HIS A 70 -21.21 6.83 4.21
C HIS A 70 -21.39 5.96 5.46
N GLN A 71 -22.65 5.66 5.83
CA GLN A 71 -22.98 4.74 6.93
C GLN A 71 -22.23 5.06 8.24
N ASP A 72 -22.32 6.31 8.70
CA ASP A 72 -21.66 6.83 9.91
C ASP A 72 -20.12 6.79 9.90
N VAL A 73 -19.54 6.65 8.71
CA VAL A 73 -18.11 6.79 8.47
C VAL A 73 -17.88 8.08 7.69
N LEU A 74 -17.05 8.96 8.25
CA LEU A 74 -16.53 10.11 7.53
C LEU A 74 -15.15 9.74 6.97
N ALA A 75 -14.99 9.85 5.67
CA ALA A 75 -13.78 9.50 4.95
C ALA A 75 -13.15 10.74 4.30
N LEU A 76 -11.82 10.85 4.39
CA LEU A 76 -10.99 11.80 3.65
C LEU A 76 -10.16 11.01 2.64
N TYR A 77 -10.47 11.18 1.36
CA TYR A 77 -9.69 10.64 0.25
C TYR A 77 -8.65 11.65 -0.24
N VAL A 78 -7.48 11.16 -0.65
CA VAL A 78 -6.42 11.95 -1.28
C VAL A 78 -6.32 11.57 -2.77
N ASP A 79 -6.23 12.60 -3.61
CA ASP A 79 -6.14 12.59 -5.09
C ASP A 79 -7.33 12.00 -5.86
N SER A 80 -8.02 10.98 -5.35
CA SER A 80 -9.20 10.39 -5.99
C SER A 80 -10.18 9.82 -4.97
N THR A 81 -11.48 9.93 -5.24
CA THR A 81 -12.53 9.25 -4.46
C THR A 81 -12.74 7.79 -4.87
N ASP A 82 -12.17 7.36 -6.00
CA ASP A 82 -12.12 5.95 -6.39
C ASP A 82 -11.05 5.27 -5.52
N PRO A 83 -11.42 4.30 -4.65
CA PRO A 83 -10.46 3.63 -3.78
C PRO A 83 -9.37 2.88 -4.54
N ASN A 84 -9.59 2.59 -5.83
CA ASN A 84 -8.57 1.97 -6.68
C ASN A 84 -7.48 2.94 -7.16
N GLN A 85 -7.77 4.24 -7.08
CA GLN A 85 -6.93 5.31 -7.61
C GLN A 85 -6.50 6.31 -6.52
N ALA A 86 -7.08 6.20 -5.31
CA ALA A 86 -6.70 7.01 -4.17
C ALA A 86 -5.25 6.71 -3.77
N THR A 87 -4.50 7.76 -3.48
CA THR A 87 -3.13 7.67 -2.92
C THR A 87 -3.16 7.59 -1.40
N GLY A 88 -4.22 8.12 -0.79
CA GLY A 88 -4.45 8.16 0.65
C GLY A 88 -5.93 8.08 1.01
N LEU A 89 -6.23 7.47 2.15
CA LEU A 89 -7.58 7.38 2.70
C LEU A 89 -7.50 7.44 4.23
N VAL A 90 -8.29 8.31 4.84
CA VAL A 90 -8.51 8.30 6.28
C VAL A 90 -10.00 8.18 6.57
N GLU A 91 -10.38 7.13 7.26
CA GLU A 91 -11.74 6.87 7.70
C GLU A 91 -11.82 7.10 9.20
N VAL A 92 -12.89 7.76 9.65
CA VAL A 92 -13.21 7.90 11.07
C VAL A 92 -14.66 7.50 11.29
N LYS A 93 -14.87 6.63 12.28
CA LYS A 93 -16.16 6.03 12.60
C LYS A 93 -16.43 6.18 14.10
N GLY A 94 -17.69 6.37 14.45
CA GLY A 94 -18.17 6.19 15.81
C GLY A 94 -19.14 7.28 16.23
N SER A 95 -19.75 7.05 17.39
CA SER A 95 -20.61 8.00 18.08
C SER A 95 -20.17 8.08 19.54
N GLY A 96 -20.31 9.26 20.15
CA GLY A 96 -19.93 9.49 21.55
C GLY A 96 -18.59 10.25 21.71
N GLN A 97 -17.83 9.89 22.73
CA GLN A 97 -16.64 10.64 23.16
C GLN A 97 -15.32 10.12 22.56
N GLN A 98 -15.34 8.96 21.90
CA GLN A 98 -14.19 8.37 21.22
C GLN A 98 -14.62 7.86 19.84
N HIS A 99 -13.78 8.13 18.85
CA HIS A 99 -14.00 7.72 17.46
C HIS A 99 -12.80 6.89 17.01
N GLN A 100 -13.08 5.75 16.37
CA GLN A 100 -12.05 4.92 15.78
C GLN A 100 -11.62 5.53 14.45
N TYR A 101 -10.33 5.56 14.15
CA TYR A 101 -9.82 5.94 12.84
C TYR A 101 -9.00 4.82 12.20
N LEU A 102 -8.99 4.81 10.88
CA LEU A 102 -8.17 3.99 10.00
C LEU A 102 -7.55 4.90 8.94
N ALA A 103 -6.25 4.82 8.73
CA ALA A 103 -5.52 5.56 7.71
C ALA A 103 -4.75 4.58 6.82
N TYR A 104 -4.88 4.74 5.52
CA TYR A 104 -4.24 3.92 4.49
C TYR A 104 -3.47 4.83 3.54
N GLN A 105 -2.28 4.40 3.14
CA GLN A 105 -1.46 5.13 2.18
C GLN A 105 -0.81 4.16 1.20
N ARG A 106 -1.09 4.32 -0.10
CA ARG A 106 -0.68 3.34 -1.12
C ARG A 106 0.84 3.24 -1.26
N ASP A 107 1.51 4.39 -1.31
CA ASP A 107 2.95 4.50 -1.51
C ASP A 107 3.65 5.04 -0.26
N ALA A 108 3.28 4.52 0.93
CA ALA A 108 3.78 5.02 2.21
C ALA A 108 5.32 5.01 2.29
N TRP A 109 6.00 4.07 1.65
CA TRP A 109 7.46 4.07 1.57
C TRP A 109 8.02 5.30 0.81
N TYR A 110 7.43 5.63 -0.35
CA TYR A 110 7.88 6.76 -1.17
C TYR A 110 7.53 8.10 -0.52
N ASP A 111 6.34 8.17 0.07
CA ASP A 111 5.83 9.38 0.73
C ASP A 111 6.28 9.53 2.18
N GLN A 112 7.14 8.62 2.66
CA GLN A 112 7.66 8.58 4.04
C GLN A 112 6.54 8.48 5.10
N GLY A 113 5.44 7.81 4.79
CA GLY A 113 4.33 7.56 5.71
C GLY A 113 3.59 8.82 6.15
N ARG A 114 3.76 9.94 5.45
CA ARG A 114 3.27 11.26 5.89
C ARG A 114 1.79 11.28 6.29
N LEU A 115 0.91 10.61 5.54
CA LEU A 115 -0.50 10.56 5.88
C LEU A 115 -0.74 9.75 7.15
N LEU A 116 -0.02 8.65 7.32
CA LEU A 116 -0.10 7.78 8.50
C LEU A 116 0.40 8.50 9.75
N ASP A 117 1.48 9.27 9.63
CA ASP A 117 2.02 10.11 10.70
C ASP A 117 1.07 11.24 11.06
N ALA A 118 0.48 11.91 10.06
CA ALA A 118 -0.54 12.94 10.28
C ALA A 118 -1.77 12.39 11.02
N ALA A 119 -2.26 11.23 10.60
CA ALA A 119 -3.37 10.53 11.28
C ALA A 119 -3.02 10.24 12.75
N LEU A 120 -1.83 9.67 13.00
CA LEU A 120 -1.37 9.37 14.35
C LEU A 120 -1.23 10.63 15.21
N MET A 121 -0.60 11.68 14.68
CA MET A 121 -0.43 12.95 15.40
C MET A 121 -1.78 13.59 15.74
N CYS A 122 -2.69 13.68 14.77
CA CYS A 122 -4.02 14.26 14.93
C CYS A 122 -4.93 13.45 15.87
N SER A 123 -4.64 12.17 16.07
CA SER A 123 -5.37 11.35 17.05
C SER A 123 -5.04 11.71 18.50
N ARG A 124 -3.82 12.21 18.72
CA ARG A 124 -3.26 12.54 20.05
C ARG A 124 -3.33 14.02 20.38
N ALA A 125 -3.38 14.89 19.37
CA ALA A 125 -3.48 16.32 19.59
C ALA A 125 -4.76 16.64 20.37
N SER A 126 -4.63 17.28 21.53
CA SER A 126 -5.77 17.85 22.27
C SER A 126 -6.49 18.89 21.38
N LEU A 127 -7.79 19.10 21.61
CA LEU A 127 -8.54 20.21 21.01
C LEU A 127 -7.94 21.57 21.38
#